data_AF-A0A961PVP0-F1
#
_entry.id   AF-A0A961PVP0-F1
#
_cell.length_a   1.000
_cell.length_b   1.000
_cell.length_c   1.000
_cell.angle_alpha   90.00
_cell.angle_beta   90.00
_cell.angle_gamma   90.00
#
_symmetry.space_group_name_H-M   'P 1'
#
loop_
_entity.id
_entity.type
_entity.pdbx_description
1 polymer ?
#
loop_
_entity_poly.entity_id
_entity_poly.type
_entity_poly.pdbx_seq_one_letter_code
_entity_poly.pdbx_strand_id
1 'polypeptide(L)'
;MSVTAFGRLPDGSEVEAVRLTGGGLSATFLTWGAVLQDLRLEGHGPALVLGLPDIGAYLAHSRHFGATAGRCANRIARGRAVIGGRACQLDRNYLGKHALHGGSDGCGKRLWRLVGRDAASARFEIVLPDGHMGFPGRIAIAATFGLRDGGVLDIVYEATTDRPTLCNLAHHSYFVLDDSGDVLDHRLQVLAER
;
A
#
# COMPACT_ATOMS: atom_id res chain seq x y z
N MET A 1 1.09 -22.12 4.74
CA MET A 1 1.17 -21.02 3.75
C MET A 1 -0.01 -21.14 2.82
N SER A 2 -0.86 -20.12 2.72
CA SER A 2 -2.10 -20.19 1.95
C SER A 2 -2.31 -18.92 1.14
N VAL A 3 -2.66 -19.10 -0.13
CA VAL A 3 -3.33 -18.06 -0.93
C VAL A 3 -4.80 -18.45 -0.96
N THR A 4 -5.68 -17.53 -0.62
CA THR A 4 -7.12 -17.77 -0.54
C THR A 4 -7.87 -16.62 -1.18
N ALA A 5 -9.05 -16.89 -1.75
CA ALA A 5 -9.92 -15.82 -2.21
C ALA A 5 -10.31 -14.91 -1.03
N PHE A 6 -10.17 -13.59 -1.20
CA PHE A 6 -10.59 -12.56 -0.25
C PHE A 6 -11.88 -11.87 -0.70
N GLY A 7 -12.15 -11.86 -2.02
CA GLY A 7 -13.39 -11.35 -2.58
C GLY A 7 -13.24 -11.00 -4.06
N ARG A 8 -14.25 -10.30 -4.60
CA ARG A 8 -14.25 -9.80 -5.99
C ARG A 8 -14.51 -8.30 -6.02
N LEU A 9 -13.82 -7.61 -6.92
CA LEU A 9 -14.09 -6.22 -7.25
C LEU A 9 -15.40 -6.10 -8.08
N PRO A 10 -15.98 -4.89 -8.19
CA PRO A 10 -17.20 -4.68 -8.98
C PRO A 10 -17.09 -5.07 -10.46
N ASP A 11 -15.88 -5.07 -11.01
CA ASP A 11 -15.60 -5.51 -12.38
C ASP A 11 -15.44 -7.04 -12.52
N GLY A 12 -15.63 -7.80 -11.43
CA GLY A 12 -15.51 -9.26 -11.38
C GLY A 12 -14.11 -9.77 -11.07
N SER A 13 -13.09 -8.89 -11.07
CA SER A 13 -11.71 -9.27 -10.81
C SER A 13 -11.53 -9.82 -9.40
N GLU A 14 -10.71 -10.87 -9.27
CA GLU A 14 -10.50 -11.55 -7.99
C GLU A 14 -9.43 -10.85 -7.14
N VAL A 15 -9.68 -10.76 -5.84
CA VAL A 15 -8.72 -10.33 -4.83
C VAL A 15 -8.35 -11.55 -4.00
N GLU A 16 -7.05 -11.79 -3.88
CA GLU A 16 -6.49 -12.89 -3.10
C GLU A 16 -5.85 -12.35 -1.82
N ALA A 17 -5.91 -13.15 -0.76
CA ALA A 17 -5.17 -12.96 0.48
C ALA A 17 -3.99 -13.94 0.53
N VAL A 18 -2.81 -13.42 0.87
CA VAL A 18 -1.53 -14.13 0.94
C VAL A 18 -1.05 -14.09 2.38
N ARG A 19 -1.06 -15.24 3.06
CA ARG A 19 -0.61 -15.35 4.45
C ARG A 19 0.86 -15.75 4.54
N LEU A 20 1.64 -14.94 5.25
CA LEU A 20 3.04 -15.15 5.60
C LEU A 20 3.20 -15.42 7.10
N THR A 21 4.19 -16.24 7.45
CA THR A 21 4.59 -16.55 8.83
C THR A 21 6.10 -16.70 8.90
N GLY A 22 6.74 -16.03 9.84
CA GLY A 22 8.19 -16.11 10.04
C GLY A 22 8.70 -15.04 11.00
N GLY A 23 9.87 -15.25 11.60
CA GLY A 23 10.54 -14.24 12.42
C GLY A 23 9.75 -13.75 13.65
N GLY A 24 8.80 -14.55 14.16
CA GLY A 24 7.89 -14.16 15.26
C GLY A 24 6.66 -13.37 14.82
N LEU A 25 6.41 -13.26 13.51
CA LEU A 25 5.24 -12.57 12.95
C LEU A 25 4.35 -13.51 12.14
N SER A 26 3.06 -13.15 12.08
CA SER A 26 2.16 -13.59 11.01
C SER A 26 1.49 -12.40 10.36
N ALA A 27 1.45 -12.37 9.03
CA ALA A 27 0.87 -11.26 8.27
C ALA A 27 0.01 -11.76 7.12
N THR A 28 -1.06 -11.03 6.80
CA THR A 28 -1.92 -11.29 5.64
C THR A 28 -1.86 -10.10 4.70
N PHE A 29 -1.50 -10.35 3.45
CA PHE A 29 -1.42 -9.33 2.39
C PHE A 29 -2.51 -9.55 1.33
N LEU A 30 -3.03 -8.49 0.73
CA LEU A 30 -3.99 -8.60 -0.38
C LEU A 30 -3.34 -8.24 -1.71
N THR A 31 -3.72 -8.94 -2.78
CA THR A 31 -3.31 -8.57 -4.14
C THR A 31 -3.87 -7.22 -4.57
N TRP A 32 -4.98 -6.77 -3.97
CA TRP A 32 -5.48 -5.41 -4.15
C TRP A 32 -4.70 -4.41 -3.29
N GLY A 33 -4.11 -3.41 -3.93
CA GLY A 33 -3.34 -2.34 -3.31
C GLY A 33 -2.01 -2.77 -2.67
N ALA A 34 -1.63 -4.05 -2.80
CA ALA A 34 -0.59 -4.67 -1.99
C ALA A 34 -0.80 -4.36 -0.48
N VAL A 35 -2.05 -4.53 -0.03
CA VAL A 35 -2.51 -4.13 1.31
C VAL A 35 -1.96 -5.08 2.36
N LEU A 36 -1.42 -4.56 3.47
CA LEU A 36 -1.27 -5.32 4.71
C LEU A 36 -2.60 -5.32 5.47
N GLN A 37 -3.29 -6.46 5.48
CA GLN A 37 -4.64 -6.59 6.04
C GLN A 37 -4.65 -7.00 7.51
N ASP A 38 -3.69 -7.81 7.95
CA ASP A 38 -3.56 -8.26 9.34
C ASP A 38 -2.06 -8.46 9.63
N LEU A 39 -1.62 -8.04 10.81
CA LEU A 39 -0.26 -8.21 11.31
C LEU A 39 -0.33 -8.60 12.78
N ARG A 40 0.34 -9.69 13.15
CA ARG A 40 0.34 -10.23 14.52
C ARG A 40 1.76 -10.56 14.94
N LEU A 41 2.02 -10.34 16.23
CA LEU A 41 3.26 -10.69 16.92
C LEU A 41 3.03 -11.90 17.81
N GLU A 42 3.95 -12.86 17.77
CA GLU A 42 3.90 -14.05 18.63
C GLU A 42 3.89 -13.66 20.12
N GLY A 43 3.04 -14.29 20.91
CA GLY A 43 2.86 -13.94 22.33
C GLY A 43 2.08 -12.64 22.58
N HIS A 44 1.64 -11.94 21.54
CA HIS A 44 0.78 -10.75 21.62
C HIS A 44 -0.59 -11.05 21.00
N GLY A 45 -1.66 -10.87 21.78
CA GLY A 45 -3.01 -11.23 21.37
C GLY A 45 -3.60 -10.33 20.28
N PRO A 46 -3.60 -8.99 20.46
CA PRO A 46 -4.15 -8.05 19.50
C PRO A 46 -3.45 -8.05 18.14
N ALA A 47 -4.19 -7.65 17.10
CA ALA A 47 -3.58 -7.32 15.81
C ALA A 47 -2.90 -5.96 15.90
N LEU A 48 -1.73 -5.82 15.27
CA LEU A 48 -0.92 -4.61 15.33
C LEU A 48 -1.36 -3.51 14.36
N VAL A 49 -2.23 -3.84 13.40
CA VAL A 49 -2.69 -2.92 12.35
C VAL A 49 -4.19 -2.99 12.16
N LEU A 50 -4.79 -1.87 11.74
CA LEU A 50 -6.18 -1.84 11.29
C LEU A 50 -6.32 -2.51 9.92
N GLY A 51 -7.29 -3.42 9.84
CA GLY A 51 -7.69 -4.11 8.62
C GLY A 51 -9.21 -4.26 8.55
N LEU A 52 -9.69 -4.62 7.36
CA LEU A 52 -11.12 -4.88 7.13
C LEU A 52 -11.34 -6.34 6.72
N PRO A 53 -12.53 -6.90 6.99
CA PRO A 53 -12.77 -8.34 6.87
C PRO A 53 -12.91 -8.83 5.42
N ASP A 54 -13.28 -7.95 4.49
CA ASP A 54 -13.51 -8.28 3.09
C ASP A 54 -13.27 -7.06 2.17
N ILE A 55 -13.20 -7.31 0.85
CA ILE A 55 -12.95 -6.26 -0.13
C ILE A 55 -14.10 -5.23 -0.21
N GLY A 56 -15.34 -5.64 0.06
CA GLY A 56 -16.49 -4.74 0.07
C GLY A 56 -16.35 -3.67 1.16
N ALA A 57 -15.90 -4.07 2.36
CA ALA A 57 -15.62 -3.16 3.46
C ALA A 57 -14.50 -2.16 3.10
N TYR A 58 -13.41 -2.59 2.44
CA TYR A 58 -12.37 -1.69 1.95
C TYR A 58 -12.92 -0.66 0.95
N LEU A 59 -13.78 -1.09 0.03
CA LEU A 59 -14.36 -0.21 -0.98
C LEU A 59 -15.35 0.80 -0.39
N ALA A 60 -16.03 0.45 0.71
CA ALA A 60 -17.02 1.27 1.39
C ALA A 60 -16.43 2.23 2.43
N HIS A 61 -15.47 1.78 3.25
CA HIS A 61 -15.04 2.50 4.45
C HIS A 61 -13.65 3.14 4.32
N SER A 62 -12.65 2.39 3.85
CA SER A 62 -11.30 2.93 3.72
C SER A 62 -10.50 2.16 2.68
N ARG A 63 -10.14 2.85 1.60
CA ARG A 63 -9.28 2.32 0.53
C ARG A 63 -7.78 2.50 0.80
N HIS A 64 -7.42 2.95 2.01
CA HIS A 64 -6.05 3.32 2.36
C HIS A 64 -5.48 2.47 3.50
N PHE A 65 -6.30 1.76 4.28
CA PHE A 65 -5.80 0.90 5.35
C PHE A 65 -4.85 -0.16 4.79
N GLY A 66 -3.58 -0.09 5.22
CA GLY A 66 -2.53 -1.01 4.82
C GLY A 66 -2.07 -0.89 3.37
N ALA A 67 -2.63 0.01 2.57
CA ALA A 67 -2.38 0.05 1.12
C ALA A 67 -1.02 0.67 0.75
N THR A 68 -0.49 0.31 -0.40
CA THR A 68 0.66 1.01 -1.01
C THR A 68 0.19 2.29 -1.70
N ALA A 69 0.50 3.45 -1.12
CA ALA A 69 0.24 4.74 -1.73
C ALA A 69 1.28 5.05 -2.82
N GLY A 70 0.82 5.39 -4.02
CA GLY A 70 1.67 5.67 -5.17
C GLY A 70 0.85 6.04 -6.42
N ARG A 71 1.43 6.58 -7.49
CA ARG A 71 2.86 6.77 -7.77
C ARG A 71 3.55 7.85 -6.92
N CYS A 72 2.79 8.79 -6.36
CA CYS A 72 3.29 9.79 -5.41
C CYS A 72 2.40 9.84 -4.17
N ALA A 73 2.95 9.46 -3.03
CA ALA A 73 2.30 9.53 -1.73
C ALA A 73 2.10 10.99 -1.29
N ASN A 74 1.07 11.21 -0.47
CA ASN A 74 0.63 12.52 -0.01
C ASN A 74 0.18 13.44 -1.16
N ARG A 75 0.24 14.76 -0.97
CA ARG A 75 -0.43 15.76 -1.81
C ARG A 75 0.53 16.44 -2.79
N ILE A 76 0.05 16.64 -4.01
CA ILE A 76 0.66 17.57 -4.96
C ILE A 76 -0.28 18.77 -5.13
N ALA A 77 0.24 19.95 -4.81
CA ALA A 77 -0.52 21.19 -4.83
C ALA A 77 -1.14 21.43 -6.21
N ARG A 78 -2.45 21.72 -6.20
CA ARG A 78 -3.30 21.92 -7.39
C ARG A 78 -3.28 20.76 -8.42
N GLY A 79 -2.70 19.61 -8.06
CA GLY A 79 -2.39 18.54 -9.02
C GLY A 79 -1.43 19.00 -10.12
N ARG A 80 -0.55 19.98 -9.88
CA ARG A 80 0.35 20.53 -10.88
C ARG A 80 1.79 20.24 -10.52
N ALA A 81 2.56 19.76 -11.49
CA ALA A 81 3.99 19.53 -11.36
C ALA A 81 4.69 19.83 -12.69
N VAL A 82 5.97 20.16 -12.61
CA VAL A 82 6.86 20.18 -13.78
C VAL A 82 7.68 18.91 -13.75
N ILE A 83 7.52 18.05 -14.74
CA ILE A 83 8.13 16.72 -14.79
C ILE A 83 8.87 16.60 -16.12
N GLY A 84 10.19 16.38 -16.08
CA GLY A 84 11.03 16.35 -17.28
C GLY A 84 10.94 17.66 -18.09
N GLY A 85 10.81 18.80 -17.40
CA GLY A 85 10.68 20.12 -18.02
C GLY A 85 9.29 20.44 -18.60
N ARG A 86 8.30 19.54 -18.50
CA ARG A 86 6.94 19.75 -19.02
C ARG A 86 5.95 20.00 -17.89
N ALA A 87 5.04 20.96 -18.07
CA ALA A 87 3.93 21.17 -17.16
C ALA A 87 2.92 20.02 -17.29
N CYS A 88 2.65 19.34 -16.18
CA CYS A 88 1.70 18.23 -16.11
C CYS A 88 0.52 18.60 -15.20
N GLN A 89 -0.69 18.25 -15.65
CA GLN A 89 -1.89 18.28 -14.82
C GLN A 89 -2.22 16.84 -14.40
N LEU A 90 -2.04 16.58 -13.11
CA LEU A 90 -2.38 15.33 -12.45
C LEU A 90 -3.86 15.33 -12.07
N ASP A 91 -4.39 14.14 -11.86
CA ASP A 91 -5.73 13.95 -11.32
C ASP A 91 -5.92 14.69 -9.98
N ARG A 92 -7.10 15.30 -9.78
CA ARG A 92 -7.41 16.13 -8.61
C ARG A 92 -8.44 15.46 -7.72
N ASN A 93 -8.13 14.25 -7.27
CA ASN A 93 -9.01 13.45 -6.41
C ASN A 93 -9.27 14.04 -5.03
N TYR A 94 -8.38 14.88 -4.49
CA TYR A 94 -8.54 15.43 -3.15
C TYR A 94 -9.21 16.79 -3.20
N LEU A 95 -10.46 16.84 -2.70
CA LEU A 95 -11.31 18.03 -2.66
C LEU A 95 -11.51 18.68 -4.04
N GLY A 96 -11.38 17.90 -5.13
CA GLY A 96 -11.41 18.42 -6.51
C GLY A 96 -10.24 19.35 -6.86
N LYS A 97 -9.24 19.48 -5.98
CA LYS A 97 -8.22 20.55 -6.06
C LYS A 97 -6.81 19.99 -6.13
N HIS A 98 -6.48 18.99 -5.32
CA HIS A 98 -5.12 18.47 -5.18
C HIS A 98 -5.05 17.03 -5.67
N ALA A 99 -3.89 16.61 -6.16
CA ALA A 99 -3.62 15.19 -6.32
C ALA A 99 -3.24 14.64 -4.95
N LEU A 100 -3.75 13.47 -4.58
CA LEU A 100 -3.45 12.78 -3.32
C LEU A 100 -3.20 11.30 -3.58
N HIS A 101 -2.10 10.77 -3.04
CA HIS A 101 -1.75 9.34 -3.08
C HIS A 101 -1.82 8.74 -4.50
N GLY A 102 -1.31 9.49 -5.47
CA GLY A 102 -1.26 9.09 -6.88
C GLY A 102 -2.57 9.19 -7.66
N GLY A 103 -3.65 9.71 -7.07
CA GLY A 103 -4.92 9.99 -7.75
C GLY A 103 -6.08 9.09 -7.35
N SER A 104 -7.22 9.28 -8.01
CA SER A 104 -8.47 8.53 -7.78
C SER A 104 -8.31 7.02 -7.99
N ASP A 105 -7.39 6.60 -8.85
CA ASP A 105 -7.09 5.22 -9.25
C ASP A 105 -5.57 4.91 -9.12
N GLY A 106 -4.96 5.41 -8.03
CA GLY A 106 -3.55 5.19 -7.69
C GLY A 106 -3.23 3.76 -7.23
N CYS A 107 -1.95 3.51 -6.92
CA CYS A 107 -1.40 2.17 -6.60
C CYS A 107 -2.21 1.39 -5.57
N GLY A 108 -2.70 2.06 -4.52
CA GLY A 108 -3.42 1.43 -3.41
C GLY A 108 -4.84 0.99 -3.75
N LYS A 109 -5.33 1.27 -4.97
CA LYS A 109 -6.70 0.97 -5.41
C LYS A 109 -6.76 0.04 -6.61
N ARG A 110 -5.62 -0.55 -7.00
CA ARG A 110 -5.51 -1.44 -8.15
C ARG A 110 -5.07 -2.82 -7.73
N LEU A 111 -5.32 -3.81 -8.58
CA LEU A 111 -4.74 -5.13 -8.43
C LEU A 111 -3.25 -5.11 -8.78
N TRP A 112 -2.49 -5.80 -7.94
CA TRP A 112 -1.09 -6.13 -8.13
C TRP A 112 -1.00 -7.63 -8.41
N ARG A 113 -0.03 -7.99 -9.25
CA ARG A 113 0.29 -9.39 -9.54
C ARG A 113 1.22 -9.93 -8.45
N LEU A 114 0.87 -11.04 -7.82
CA LEU A 114 1.79 -11.79 -6.97
C LEU A 114 2.78 -12.54 -7.86
N VAL A 115 4.08 -12.24 -7.75
CA VAL A 115 5.12 -12.75 -8.66
C VAL A 115 6.16 -13.65 -7.99
N GLY A 116 6.20 -13.66 -6.67
CA GLY A 116 7.07 -14.53 -5.90
C GLY A 116 6.60 -14.59 -4.46
N ARG A 117 6.77 -15.74 -3.81
CA ARG A 117 6.50 -15.90 -2.38
C ARG A 117 7.21 -17.13 -1.81
N ASP A 118 7.43 -17.09 -0.51
CA ASP A 118 7.80 -18.23 0.32
C ASP A 118 7.02 -18.18 1.65
N ALA A 119 7.56 -18.80 2.71
CA ALA A 119 6.97 -18.78 4.05
C ALA A 119 6.79 -17.38 4.63
N ALA A 120 7.82 -16.57 4.47
CA ALA A 120 8.05 -15.34 5.19
C ALA A 120 8.17 -14.13 4.25
N SER A 121 8.11 -14.33 2.93
CA SER A 121 8.24 -13.27 1.93
C SER A 121 7.18 -13.34 0.84
N ALA A 122 6.74 -12.19 0.35
CA ALA A 122 5.91 -12.07 -0.86
C ALA A 122 6.31 -10.84 -1.68
N ARG A 123 6.35 -10.99 -3.00
CA ARG A 123 6.62 -9.92 -3.96
C ARG A 123 5.41 -9.68 -4.85
N PHE A 124 4.98 -8.43 -4.90
CA PHE A 124 3.88 -7.94 -5.72
C PHE A 124 4.41 -6.98 -6.78
N GLU A 125 3.81 -6.99 -7.97
CA GLU A 125 4.16 -6.09 -9.05
C GLU A 125 2.94 -5.41 -9.66
N ILE A 126 3.11 -4.15 -10.06
CA ILE A 126 2.14 -3.42 -10.87
C ILE A 126 2.85 -2.62 -11.94
N VAL A 127 2.21 -2.48 -13.10
CA VAL A 127 2.65 -1.61 -14.18
C VAL A 127 1.57 -0.55 -14.41
N LEU A 128 1.97 0.72 -14.34
CA LEU A 128 1.10 1.84 -14.69
C LEU A 128 1.55 2.42 -16.04
N PRO A 129 0.63 2.60 -17.00
CA PRO A 129 0.98 3.12 -18.33
C PRO A 129 1.42 4.59 -18.26
N ASP A 130 2.02 5.06 -19.36
CA ASP A 130 2.23 6.50 -19.59
C ASP A 130 0.89 7.25 -19.51
N GLY A 131 0.91 8.42 -18.87
CA GLY A 131 -0.28 9.26 -18.67
C GLY A 131 -1.22 8.79 -17.56
N HIS A 132 -0.94 7.66 -16.88
CA HIS A 132 -1.77 7.20 -15.75
C HIS A 132 -1.88 8.29 -14.68
N MET A 133 -3.11 8.72 -14.38
CA MET A 133 -3.43 9.83 -13.47
C MET A 133 -2.73 11.16 -13.79
N GLY A 134 -2.30 11.33 -15.04
CA GLY A 134 -1.58 12.50 -15.54
C GLY A 134 -0.06 12.45 -15.36
N PHE A 135 0.49 11.36 -14.80
CA PHE A 135 1.94 11.19 -14.67
C PHE A 135 2.55 10.71 -16.00
N PRO A 136 3.62 11.35 -16.50
CA PRO A 136 4.32 10.87 -17.69
C PRO A 136 5.16 9.62 -17.37
N GLY A 137 5.44 8.84 -18.40
CA GLY A 137 6.25 7.62 -18.34
C GLY A 137 5.47 6.41 -17.84
N ARG A 138 5.65 5.29 -18.52
CA ARG A 138 5.27 3.97 -17.98
C ARG A 138 6.15 3.72 -16.75
N ILE A 139 5.57 3.20 -15.68
CA ILE A 139 6.34 2.75 -14.51
C ILE A 139 5.99 1.30 -14.18
N ALA A 140 7.00 0.48 -13.93
CA ALA A 140 6.86 -0.82 -13.31
C ALA A 140 7.33 -0.70 -11.85
N ILE A 141 6.47 -1.09 -10.91
CA ILE A 141 6.71 -0.99 -9.48
C ILE A 141 6.62 -2.40 -8.89
N ALA A 142 7.56 -2.73 -8.02
CA ALA A 142 7.52 -3.92 -7.20
C ALA A 142 7.52 -3.57 -5.71
N ALA A 143 6.79 -4.35 -4.93
CA ALA A 143 6.76 -4.29 -3.48
C ALA A 143 7.09 -5.68 -2.93
N THR A 144 8.20 -5.81 -2.20
CA THR A 144 8.56 -7.04 -1.49
C THR A 144 8.30 -6.84 0.00
N PHE A 145 7.49 -7.71 0.59
CA PHE A 145 7.25 -7.78 2.02
C PHE A 145 7.97 -8.99 2.58
N GLY A 146 8.72 -8.82 3.65
CA GLY A 146 9.45 -9.89 4.34
C GLY A 146 9.24 -9.88 5.84
N LEU A 147 9.09 -11.04 6.45
CA LEU A 147 9.10 -11.23 7.90
C LEU A 147 10.49 -11.73 8.30
N ARG A 148 11.22 -10.94 9.09
CA ARG A 148 12.58 -11.25 9.55
C ARG A 148 12.58 -11.52 11.04
N ASP A 149 13.64 -12.20 11.49
CA ASP A 149 13.85 -12.50 12.90
C ASP A 149 13.78 -11.24 13.78
N GLY A 150 13.30 -11.42 15.02
CA GLY A 150 13.11 -10.32 15.97
C GLY A 150 11.83 -9.52 15.77
N GLY A 151 10.81 -10.08 15.08
CA GLY A 151 9.52 -9.42 14.93
C GLY A 151 9.53 -8.30 13.89
N VAL A 152 10.36 -8.41 12.84
CA VAL A 152 10.57 -7.33 11.87
C VAL A 152 9.75 -7.55 10.60
N LEU A 153 8.90 -6.57 10.27
CA LEU A 153 8.29 -6.46 8.95
C LEU A 153 9.16 -5.55 8.05
N ASP A 154 9.78 -6.15 7.05
CA ASP A 154 10.62 -5.53 6.03
C ASP A 154 9.78 -5.21 4.78
N ILE A 155 9.87 -3.99 4.26
CA ILE A 155 9.13 -3.55 3.07
C ILE A 155 10.09 -2.85 2.11
N VAL A 156 10.29 -3.45 0.94
CA VAL A 156 11.16 -2.93 -0.10
C VAL A 156 10.34 -2.56 -1.33
N TYR A 157 10.46 -1.30 -1.76
CA TYR A 157 9.87 -0.81 -3.00
C TYR A 157 10.94 -0.58 -4.07
N GLU A 158 10.70 -1.09 -5.27
CA GLU A 158 11.55 -0.87 -6.44
C GLU A 158 10.68 -0.31 -7.57
N ALA A 159 11.20 0.64 -8.35
CA ALA A 159 10.48 1.19 -9.48
C ALA A 159 11.41 1.48 -10.65
N THR A 160 10.97 1.13 -11.86
CA THR A 160 11.65 1.45 -13.12
C THR A 160 10.69 2.17 -14.05
N THR A 161 11.19 3.16 -14.79
CA THR A 161 10.38 3.96 -15.72
C THR A 161 11.11 4.18 -17.03
N ASP A 162 10.36 4.41 -18.10
CA ASP A 162 10.89 4.66 -19.45
C ASP A 162 11.11 6.15 -19.75
N ARG A 163 10.64 7.05 -18.86
CA ARG A 163 10.76 8.52 -19.01
C ARG A 163 10.86 9.19 -17.63
N PRO A 164 11.42 10.41 -17.54
CA PRO A 164 11.40 11.17 -16.29
C PRO A 164 10.00 11.29 -15.70
N THR A 165 9.85 10.88 -14.44
CA THR A 165 8.57 10.90 -13.71
C THR A 165 8.79 11.15 -12.22
N LEU A 166 7.71 11.40 -11.48
CA LEU A 166 7.74 11.44 -10.01
C LEU A 166 7.48 10.03 -9.46
N CYS A 167 8.26 9.62 -8.46
CA CYS A 167 8.05 8.39 -7.73
C CYS A 167 8.29 8.64 -6.24
N ASN A 168 7.25 8.46 -5.43
CA ASN A 168 7.29 8.53 -3.97
C ASN A 168 6.28 7.51 -3.44
N LEU A 169 6.75 6.38 -2.97
CA LEU A 169 5.91 5.26 -2.51
C LEU A 169 5.91 5.21 -0.99
N ALA A 170 4.74 4.94 -0.41
CA ALA A 170 4.60 4.79 1.04
C ALA A 170 3.62 3.67 1.36
N HIS A 171 3.90 2.93 2.43
CA HIS A 171 2.96 1.97 3.00
C HIS A 171 2.04 2.68 3.99
N HIS A 172 0.73 2.45 3.90
CA HIS A 172 -0.28 3.22 4.63
C HIS A 172 -0.99 2.41 5.74
N SER A 173 -0.23 1.62 6.49
CA SER A 173 -0.75 0.93 7.67
C SER A 173 -1.05 1.90 8.82
N TYR A 174 -2.11 1.58 9.57
CA TYR A 174 -2.47 2.27 10.79
C TYR A 174 -2.23 1.31 11.94
N PHE A 175 -1.35 1.69 12.87
CA PHE A 175 -0.97 0.83 13.98
C PHE A 175 -1.82 1.11 15.21
N VAL A 176 -2.22 0.03 15.87
CA VAL A 176 -2.82 0.00 17.21
C VAL A 176 -2.15 -1.17 17.91
N LEU A 177 -1.47 -0.91 19.02
CA LEU A 177 -0.57 -1.90 19.65
C LEU A 177 -1.22 -2.66 20.81
N ASP A 178 -2.51 -2.45 21.05
CA ASP A 178 -3.31 -3.07 22.10
C ASP A 178 -4.79 -3.11 21.68
N ASP A 179 -5.69 -3.45 22.60
CA ASP A 179 -7.13 -3.54 22.39
C ASP A 179 -7.92 -2.41 23.09
N SER A 180 -7.26 -1.30 23.46
CA SER A 180 -7.88 -0.16 24.15
C SER A 180 -8.92 0.59 23.31
N GLY A 181 -8.84 0.47 21.99
CA GLY A 181 -9.78 1.09 21.04
C GLY A 181 -9.35 2.47 20.53
N ASP A 182 -8.28 3.06 21.07
CA ASP A 182 -7.65 4.26 20.55
C ASP A 182 -6.11 4.17 20.63
N VAL A 183 -5.42 5.30 20.41
CA VAL A 183 -3.95 5.38 20.47
C VAL A 183 -3.44 6.40 21.49
N LEU A 184 -4.30 6.86 22.40
CA LEU A 184 -4.02 8.01 23.26
C LEU A 184 -2.98 7.70 24.35
N ASP A 185 -2.90 6.45 24.78
CA ASP A 185 -1.90 5.99 25.76
C ASP A 185 -0.60 5.49 25.10
N HIS A 186 -0.53 5.45 23.77
CA HIS A 186 0.67 5.05 23.04
C HIS A 186 1.75 6.13 23.15
N ARG A 187 2.98 5.69 23.40
CA ARG A 187 4.14 6.59 23.45
C ARG A 187 4.80 6.65 22.08
N LEU A 188 4.82 7.83 21.48
CA LEU A 188 5.50 8.10 20.21
C LEU A 188 6.81 8.84 20.45
N GLN A 189 7.89 8.36 19.83
CA GLN A 189 9.14 9.09 19.69
C GLN A 189 9.49 9.19 18.20
N VAL A 190 9.71 10.41 17.71
CA VAL A 190 10.18 10.67 16.35
C VAL A 190 11.50 11.41 16.45
N LEU A 191 12.56 10.80 15.92
CA LEU A 191 13.89 11.40 15.89
C LEU A 191 14.01 12.34 14.68
N ALA A 192 13.30 13.47 14.74
CA ALA A 192 13.29 14.49 13.69
C ALA A 192 13.36 15.89 14.31
N GLU A 193 14.06 16.79 13.62
CA GLU A 193 14.15 18.20 14.04
C GLU A 193 13.08 19.08 13.36
N ARG A 194 12.57 18.65 12.20
CA ARG A 194 11.60 19.39 11.35
C ARG A 194 10.75 18.45 10.50
#